data_AF-A0AAD9JLR2-F1
#
_entry.id   AF-A0AAD9JLR2-F1
#
_cell.length_a   1.000
_cell.length_b   1.000
_cell.length_c   1.000
_cell.angle_alpha   90.00
_cell.angle_beta   90.00
_cell.angle_gamma   90.00
#
_symmetry.space_group_name_H-M   'P 1'
#
loop_
_entity.id
_entity.type
_entity.pdbx_description
1 polymer ?
#
loop_
_entity_poly.entity_id
_entity_poly.type
_entity_poly.pdbx_seq_one_letter_code
_entity_poly.pdbx_strand_id
1 'polypeptide(L)'
;MEQPPPGSLADIDRKHIDKYNRLLKESLERERRLQQHYEWRGNKLPPFSIEPLSHERDRLSGSGMTPEQRAARLQWVKDQELAPNEPRNIPELFPKNPIRRAMAAPWDMIFNALKPIIGNKAAFTGRIVVPRIALYGFFFYAAYYHIKYNRNSWTGRQGWHLWGKKEMVLPGDPRWPNGLEKEHDDFFNKGFKERKVFNQIKTSFTE
;
A
#
# COMPACT_ATOMS: atom_id res chain seq x y z
N MET A 1 -54.46 -39.30 17.38
CA MET A 1 -55.28 -38.25 16.75
C MET A 1 -55.07 -38.38 15.25
N GLU A 2 -56.09 -38.84 14.52
CA GLU A 2 -56.06 -38.90 13.05
C GLU A 2 -55.83 -37.49 12.48
N GLN A 3 -55.02 -37.40 11.42
CA GLN A 3 -54.83 -36.12 10.74
C GLN A 3 -56.06 -35.83 9.88
N PRO A 4 -56.57 -34.58 9.86
CA PRO A 4 -57.71 -34.23 9.03
C PRO A 4 -57.37 -34.40 7.54
N PRO A 5 -58.36 -34.71 6.68
CA PRO A 5 -58.13 -34.91 5.25
C PRO A 5 -57.54 -33.63 4.62
N PRO A 6 -56.56 -33.79 3.68
CA PRO A 6 -55.86 -32.66 3.10
C PRO A 6 -56.84 -31.73 2.36
N GLY A 7 -56.78 -30.43 2.66
CA GLY A 7 -57.68 -29.41 2.08
C GLY A 7 -59.02 -29.23 2.79
N SER A 8 -59.30 -30.01 3.85
CA SER A 8 -60.44 -29.71 4.74
C SER A 8 -60.21 -28.43 5.54
N LEU A 9 -61.29 -27.80 6.00
CA LEU A 9 -61.22 -26.61 6.87
C LEU A 9 -60.33 -26.86 8.10
N ALA A 10 -60.43 -28.06 8.69
CA ALA A 10 -59.61 -28.47 9.83
C ALA A 10 -58.11 -28.58 9.49
N ASP A 11 -57.75 -29.02 8.28
CA ASP A 11 -56.35 -29.05 7.81
C ASP A 11 -55.81 -27.63 7.56
N ILE A 12 -56.63 -26.75 6.98
CA ILE A 12 -56.31 -25.34 6.77
C ILE A 12 -56.07 -24.63 8.11
N ASP A 13 -56.99 -24.78 9.06
CA ASP A 13 -56.90 -24.19 10.40
C ASP A 13 -55.65 -24.67 11.14
N ARG A 14 -55.37 -25.99 11.09
CA ARG A 14 -54.14 -26.56 11.67
C ARG A 14 -52.89 -25.93 11.06
N LYS A 15 -52.81 -25.81 9.73
CA LYS A 15 -51.68 -25.16 9.05
C LYS A 15 -51.51 -23.70 9.46
N HIS A 16 -52.61 -22.97 9.64
CA HIS A 16 -52.57 -21.59 10.13
C HIS A 16 -52.08 -21.50 11.57
N ILE A 17 -52.55 -22.38 12.47
CA ILE A 17 -52.09 -22.46 13.86
C ILE A 17 -50.60 -22.82 13.92
N ASP A 18 -50.15 -23.82 13.16
CA ASP A 18 -48.75 -24.23 13.12
C ASP A 18 -47.85 -23.10 12.59
N LYS A 19 -48.30 -22.41 11.54
CA LYS A 19 -47.62 -21.22 11.00
C LYS A 19 -47.54 -20.10 12.04
N TYR A 20 -48.64 -19.81 12.73
CA TYR A 20 -48.70 -18.79 13.77
C TYR A 20 -47.73 -19.12 14.93
N ASN A 21 -47.78 -20.35 15.44
CA ASN A 21 -46.90 -20.82 16.51
C ASN A 21 -45.42 -20.76 16.11
N ARG A 22 -45.10 -21.06 14.85
CA ARG A 22 -43.75 -20.91 14.30
C ARG A 22 -43.30 -19.45 14.30
N LEU A 23 -44.11 -18.55 13.76
CA LEU A 23 -43.78 -17.12 13.72
C LEU A 23 -43.61 -16.54 15.13
N LEU A 24 -44.45 -16.99 16.08
CA LEU A 24 -44.37 -16.60 17.48
C LEU A 24 -43.06 -17.08 18.13
N LYS A 25 -42.64 -18.33 17.87
CA LYS A 25 -41.33 -18.83 18.33
C LYS A 25 -40.18 -18.01 17.74
N GLU A 26 -40.22 -17.75 16.44
CA GLU A 26 -39.19 -16.96 15.75
C GLU A 26 -39.11 -15.52 16.29
N SER A 27 -40.25 -14.88 16.62
CA SER A 27 -40.28 -13.54 17.21
C SER A 27 -39.70 -13.52 18.62
N LEU A 28 -40.09 -14.48 19.47
CA LEU A 28 -39.57 -14.62 20.84
C LEU A 28 -38.06 -14.90 20.84
N GLU A 29 -37.58 -15.76 19.95
CA GLU A 29 -36.14 -16.03 19.80
C GLU A 29 -35.37 -14.79 19.35
N ARG A 30 -35.94 -13.97 18.47
CA ARG A 30 -35.37 -12.70 18.05
C ARG A 30 -35.30 -11.72 19.21
N GLU A 31 -36.36 -11.56 19.97
CA GLU A 31 -36.40 -10.70 21.17
C GLU A 31 -35.37 -11.16 22.21
N ARG A 32 -35.27 -12.46 22.46
CA ARG A 32 -34.26 -13.04 23.36
C ARG A 32 -32.84 -12.74 22.89
N ARG A 33 -32.54 -12.88 21.59
CA ARG A 33 -31.22 -12.53 21.03
C ARG A 33 -30.92 -11.04 21.15
N LEU A 34 -31.92 -10.18 20.95
CA LEU A 34 -31.77 -8.74 21.15
C LEU A 34 -31.46 -8.45 22.62
N GLN A 35 -32.25 -8.97 23.56
CA GLN A 35 -32.03 -8.82 25.00
C GLN A 35 -30.64 -9.32 25.42
N GLN A 36 -30.25 -10.52 24.98
CA GLN A 36 -28.92 -11.07 25.22
C GLN A 36 -27.82 -10.15 24.69
N HIS A 37 -27.96 -9.61 23.48
CA HIS A 37 -27.02 -8.63 22.97
C HIS A 37 -26.98 -7.37 23.84
N TYR A 38 -28.13 -6.83 24.26
CA TYR A 38 -28.24 -5.68 25.17
C TYR A 38 -27.53 -5.93 26.52
N GLU A 39 -27.67 -7.12 27.08
CA GLU A 39 -27.03 -7.56 28.32
C GLU A 39 -25.53 -7.75 28.17
N TRP A 40 -25.09 -8.29 27.03
CA TRP A 40 -23.69 -8.57 26.70
C TRP A 40 -22.96 -7.39 26.07
N ARG A 41 -23.63 -6.25 25.84
CA ARG A 41 -22.90 -5.01 25.51
C ARG A 41 -22.00 -4.71 26.69
N GLY A 42 -20.69 -4.59 26.42
CA GLY A 42 -19.64 -4.48 27.43
C GLY A 42 -19.81 -3.26 28.34
N ASN A 43 -18.93 -2.27 28.21
CA ASN A 43 -19.00 -1.13 29.10
C ASN A 43 -20.28 -0.28 28.82
N LYS A 44 -21.11 -0.08 29.86
CA LYS A 44 -22.34 0.75 29.80
C LYS A 44 -22.07 2.23 30.02
N LEU A 45 -20.82 2.57 30.36
CA LEU A 45 -20.40 3.95 30.55
C LEU A 45 -20.36 4.69 29.20
N PRO A 46 -20.59 6.01 29.20
CA PRO A 46 -20.41 6.81 28.00
C PRO A 46 -18.96 6.70 27.50
N PRO A 47 -18.73 6.88 26.18
CA PRO A 47 -17.39 6.86 25.62
C PRO A 47 -16.51 7.87 26.34
N PHE A 48 -15.32 7.43 26.72
CA PHE A 48 -14.37 8.24 27.49
C PHE A 48 -13.30 8.80 26.56
N SER A 49 -13.02 10.10 26.66
CA SER A 49 -11.95 10.75 25.87
C SER A 49 -10.58 10.20 26.28
N ILE A 50 -9.65 10.07 25.32
CA ILE A 50 -8.25 9.75 25.61
C ILE A 50 -7.68 10.78 26.60
N GLU A 51 -8.06 12.05 26.41
CA GLU A 51 -7.75 13.19 27.27
C GLU A 51 -9.02 13.67 28.00
N PRO A 52 -9.29 13.22 29.23
CA PRO A 52 -10.49 13.61 29.97
C PRO A 52 -10.52 15.07 30.45
N LEU A 53 -9.34 15.69 30.60
CA LEU A 53 -9.19 17.08 31.00
C LEU A 53 -8.38 17.77 29.90
N SER A 54 -9.02 18.05 28.76
CA SER A 54 -8.36 18.68 27.61
C SER A 54 -8.04 20.16 27.88
N HIS A 55 -8.84 20.83 28.70
CA HIS A 55 -8.65 22.23 29.06
C HIS A 55 -7.76 22.38 30.29
N GLU A 56 -6.82 23.33 30.23
CA GLU A 56 -5.88 23.61 31.32
C GLU A 56 -6.58 24.09 32.59
N ARG A 57 -7.68 24.84 32.45
CA ARG A 57 -8.48 25.32 33.58
C ARG A 57 -9.00 24.18 34.44
N ASP A 58 -9.45 23.08 33.83
CA ASP A 58 -9.99 21.93 34.56
C ASP A 58 -8.89 21.11 35.26
N ARG A 59 -7.64 21.23 34.79
CA ARG A 59 -6.45 20.68 35.47
C ARG A 59 -6.00 21.55 36.63
N LEU A 60 -6.02 22.88 36.44
CA LEU A 60 -5.49 23.88 37.38
C LEU A 60 -6.48 24.26 38.48
N SER A 61 -7.79 24.15 38.25
CA SER A 61 -8.85 24.49 39.22
C SER A 61 -8.91 23.57 40.44
N GLY A 62 -8.13 22.48 40.46
CA GLY A 62 -8.11 21.49 41.53
C GLY A 62 -9.38 20.63 41.62
N SER A 63 -10.44 20.93 40.85
CA SER A 63 -11.67 20.14 40.81
C SER A 63 -11.47 18.77 40.17
N GLY A 64 -10.53 18.66 39.22
CA GLY A 64 -10.09 17.39 38.63
C GLY A 64 -11.22 16.50 38.13
N MET A 65 -11.00 15.17 38.14
CA MET A 65 -12.06 14.19 37.88
C MET A 65 -12.84 13.88 39.16
N THR A 66 -14.15 13.72 39.05
CA THR A 66 -14.99 13.19 40.14
C THR A 66 -14.62 11.72 40.44
N PRO A 67 -14.95 11.19 41.63
CA PRO A 67 -14.71 9.78 41.95
C PRO A 67 -15.33 8.81 40.93
N GLU A 68 -16.53 9.14 40.44
CA GLU A 68 -17.23 8.37 39.40
C GLU A 68 -16.46 8.37 38.07
N GLN A 69 -15.98 9.55 37.64
CA GLN A 69 -15.16 9.67 36.43
C GLN A 69 -13.83 8.91 36.55
N ARG A 70 -13.24 8.87 37.76
CA ARG A 70 -12.02 8.08 38.01
C ARG A 70 -12.27 6.58 37.92
N ALA A 71 -13.38 6.09 38.47
CA ALA A 71 -13.78 4.69 38.34
C ALA A 71 -14.03 4.32 36.86
N ALA A 72 -14.71 5.21 36.12
CA ALA A 72 -14.92 5.04 34.68
C ALA A 72 -13.59 5.01 33.90
N ARG A 73 -12.64 5.89 34.24
CA ARG A 73 -11.31 5.90 33.64
C ARG A 73 -10.51 4.65 33.98
N LEU A 74 -10.58 4.15 35.21
CA LEU A 74 -9.91 2.91 35.59
C LEU A 74 -10.39 1.73 34.73
N GLN A 75 -11.71 1.62 34.54
CA GLN A 75 -12.27 0.63 33.63
C GLN A 75 -11.78 0.84 32.19
N TRP A 76 -11.82 2.09 31.68
CA TRP A 76 -11.36 2.39 30.31
C TRP A 76 -9.89 2.02 30.09
N VAL A 77 -9.02 2.27 31.07
CA VAL A 77 -7.58 1.90 31.00
C VAL A 77 -7.43 0.38 30.97
N LYS A 78 -8.20 -0.34 31.80
CA LYS A 78 -8.21 -1.80 31.81
C LYS A 78 -8.73 -2.38 30.50
N ASP A 79 -9.72 -1.74 29.88
CA ASP A 79 -10.26 -2.12 28.58
C ASP A 79 -9.24 -1.93 27.43
N GLN A 80 -8.15 -1.16 27.65
CA GLN A 80 -7.04 -1.05 26.68
C GLN A 80 -6.06 -2.23 26.76
N GLU A 81 -6.14 -3.08 27.79
CA GLU A 81 -5.30 -4.26 27.89
C GLU A 81 -5.75 -5.30 26.86
N LEU A 82 -4.86 -5.60 25.92
CA LEU A 82 -5.09 -6.63 24.91
C LEU A 82 -5.12 -8.01 25.57
N ALA A 83 -5.91 -8.91 24.99
CA ALA A 83 -5.95 -10.29 25.48
C ALA A 83 -4.59 -10.97 25.26
N PRO A 84 -4.18 -11.95 26.09
CA PRO A 84 -2.86 -12.60 25.98
C PRO A 84 -2.60 -13.29 24.63
N ASN A 85 -3.66 -13.64 23.91
CA ASN A 85 -3.61 -14.25 22.59
C ASN A 85 -3.49 -13.22 21.46
N GLU A 86 -3.59 -11.93 21.75
CA GLU A 86 -3.49 -10.85 20.79
C GLU A 86 -2.07 -10.27 20.78
N PRO A 87 -1.52 -9.90 19.61
CA PRO A 87 -2.14 -9.91 18.28
C PRO A 87 -2.14 -11.30 17.61
N ARG A 88 -3.31 -11.77 17.16
CA ARG A 88 -3.43 -13.02 16.38
C ARG A 88 -3.05 -12.76 14.93
N ASN A 89 -1.88 -13.22 14.50
CA ASN A 89 -1.49 -13.19 13.10
C ASN A 89 -2.15 -14.37 12.35
N ILE A 90 -3.27 -14.11 11.68
CA ILE A 90 -4.00 -15.10 10.89
C ILE A 90 -3.62 -14.90 9.42
N PRO A 91 -2.83 -15.81 8.81
CA PRO A 91 -2.37 -15.65 7.43
C PRO A 91 -3.51 -15.58 6.39
N GLU A 92 -4.64 -16.21 6.71
CA GLU A 92 -5.83 -16.30 5.84
C GLU A 92 -6.55 -14.95 5.68
N LEU A 93 -6.47 -14.07 6.69
CA LEU A 93 -7.05 -12.73 6.63
C LEU A 93 -6.27 -11.79 5.69
N PHE A 94 -5.01 -12.11 5.39
CA PHE A 94 -4.14 -11.30 4.54
C PHE A 94 -3.45 -12.17 3.47
N PRO A 95 -4.23 -12.75 2.53
CA PRO A 95 -3.67 -13.64 1.52
C PRO A 95 -2.65 -12.89 0.65
N LYS A 96 -1.44 -13.45 0.55
CA LYS A 96 -0.39 -12.92 -0.33
C LYS A 96 -0.43 -13.60 -1.69
N ASN A 97 -0.42 -12.81 -2.76
CA ASN A 97 -0.30 -13.31 -4.15
C ASN A 97 0.88 -14.32 -4.27
N PRO A 98 0.68 -15.50 -4.89
CA PRO A 98 1.73 -16.52 -5.06
C PRO A 98 3.02 -15.97 -5.71
N ILE A 99 2.92 -15.07 -6.70
CA ILE A 99 4.08 -14.43 -7.34
C ILE A 99 4.86 -13.62 -6.31
N ARG A 100 4.16 -12.85 -5.47
CA ARG A 100 4.80 -12.05 -4.42
C ARG A 100 5.46 -12.94 -3.37
N ARG A 101 4.91 -14.12 -3.09
CA ARG A 101 5.52 -15.12 -2.20
C ARG A 101 6.80 -15.68 -2.82
N ALA A 102 6.76 -16.09 -4.09
CA ALA A 102 7.93 -16.62 -4.79
C ALA A 102 9.07 -15.58 -4.89
N MET A 103 8.76 -14.33 -5.23
CA MET A 103 9.77 -13.25 -5.30
C MET A 103 10.35 -12.89 -3.92
N ALA A 104 9.56 -13.02 -2.84
CA ALA A 104 10.02 -12.73 -1.48
C ALA A 104 10.83 -13.89 -0.89
N ALA A 105 10.53 -15.15 -1.26
CA ALA A 105 11.14 -16.35 -0.69
C ALA A 105 12.68 -16.31 -0.52
N PRO A 106 13.49 -15.92 -1.53
CA PRO A 106 14.94 -15.91 -1.37
C PRO A 106 15.41 -14.89 -0.32
N TRP A 107 14.79 -13.72 -0.29
CA TRP A 107 15.11 -12.67 0.69
C TRP A 107 14.66 -13.07 2.09
N ASP A 108 13.52 -13.75 2.20
CA ASP A 108 12.99 -14.27 3.46
C ASP A 108 13.95 -15.31 4.05
N MET A 109 14.46 -16.22 3.22
CA MET A 109 15.44 -17.22 3.64
C MET A 109 16.72 -16.57 4.17
N ILE A 110 17.27 -15.59 3.46
CA ILE A 110 18.48 -14.87 3.86
C ILE A 110 18.24 -14.13 5.17
N PHE A 111 17.24 -13.25 5.25
CA PHE A 111 17.06 -12.41 6.44
C PHE A 111 16.54 -13.17 7.65
N ASN A 112 15.85 -14.30 7.47
CA ASN A 112 15.53 -15.18 8.60
C ASN A 112 16.78 -15.88 9.15
N ALA A 113 17.73 -16.27 8.29
CA ALA A 113 19.00 -16.83 8.71
C ALA A 113 19.91 -15.79 9.41
N LEU A 114 19.88 -14.52 8.98
CA LEU A 114 20.64 -13.43 9.60
C LEU A 114 19.96 -12.83 10.86
N LYS A 115 18.67 -13.10 11.06
CA LYS A 115 17.88 -12.62 12.21
C LYS A 115 18.52 -12.85 13.58
N PRO A 116 19.09 -14.04 13.91
CA PRO A 116 19.74 -14.23 15.21
C PRO A 116 21.03 -13.42 15.40
N ILE A 117 21.68 -12.99 14.31
CA ILE A 117 22.96 -12.28 14.37
C ILE A 117 22.75 -10.76 14.46
N ILE A 118 21.88 -10.22 13.60
CA ILE A 118 21.69 -8.76 13.47
C ILE A 118 20.46 -8.27 14.26
N GLY A 119 19.61 -9.19 14.72
CA GLY A 119 18.40 -8.89 15.48
C GLY A 119 17.18 -8.58 14.61
N ASN A 120 16.01 -8.59 15.24
CA ASN A 120 14.70 -8.53 14.57
C ASN A 120 14.49 -7.26 13.75
N LYS A 121 14.86 -6.09 14.30
CA LYS A 121 14.63 -4.80 13.64
C LYS A 121 15.49 -4.66 12.39
N ALA A 122 16.78 -4.96 12.49
CA ALA A 122 17.71 -4.84 11.38
C ALA A 122 17.42 -5.86 10.28
N ALA A 123 17.09 -7.12 10.62
CA ALA A 123 16.69 -8.13 9.65
C ALA A 123 15.43 -7.73 8.88
N PHE A 124 14.44 -7.13 9.55
CA PHE A 124 13.24 -6.62 8.90
C PHE A 124 13.53 -5.46 7.94
N THR A 125 14.33 -4.48 8.37
CA THR A 125 14.75 -3.35 7.51
C THR A 125 15.55 -3.84 6.30
N GLY A 126 16.51 -4.75 6.52
CA GLY A 126 17.32 -5.34 5.47
C GLY A 126 16.49 -6.06 4.41
N ARG A 127 15.50 -6.86 4.84
CA ARG A 127 14.54 -7.53 3.95
C ARG A 127 13.79 -6.57 3.02
N ILE A 128 13.52 -5.34 3.45
CA ILE A 128 12.80 -4.35 2.62
C ILE A 128 13.77 -3.60 1.71
N VAL A 129 14.92 -3.20 2.23
CA VAL A 129 15.86 -2.29 1.55
C VAL A 129 16.71 -3.02 0.52
N VAL A 130 17.28 -4.18 0.86
CA VAL A 130 18.24 -4.90 0.01
C VAL A 130 17.63 -5.31 -1.35
N PRO A 131 16.43 -5.89 -1.43
CA PRO A 131 15.85 -6.25 -2.72
C PRO A 131 15.62 -5.05 -3.63
N ARG A 132 15.26 -3.89 -3.05
CA ARG A 132 15.03 -2.65 -3.80
C ARG A 132 16.33 -2.11 -4.35
N ILE A 133 17.39 -2.05 -3.53
CA ILE A 133 18.71 -1.61 -3.97
C ILE A 133 19.25 -2.54 -5.07
N ALA A 134 19.13 -3.86 -4.89
CA ALA A 134 19.56 -4.83 -5.88
C ALA A 134 18.83 -4.66 -7.21
N LEU A 135 17.51 -4.47 -7.17
CA LEU A 135 16.69 -4.25 -8.36
C LEU A 135 17.08 -2.92 -9.05
N TYR A 136 17.17 -1.82 -8.31
CA TYR A 136 17.58 -0.54 -8.88
C TYR A 136 18.99 -0.63 -9.47
N GLY A 137 19.95 -1.22 -8.75
CA GLY A 137 21.31 -1.43 -9.24
C GLY A 137 21.34 -2.21 -10.55
N PHE A 138 20.58 -3.30 -10.64
CA PHE A 138 20.44 -4.07 -11.87
C PHE A 138 19.89 -3.23 -13.04
N PHE A 139 18.79 -2.52 -12.83
CA PHE A 139 18.18 -1.69 -13.87
C PHE A 139 19.08 -0.53 -14.30
N PHE A 140 19.75 0.14 -13.36
CA PHE A 140 20.70 1.21 -13.68
C PHE A 140 21.88 0.68 -14.50
N TYR A 141 22.45 -0.46 -14.10
CA TYR A 141 23.56 -1.07 -14.82
C TYR A 141 23.13 -1.54 -16.22
N ALA A 142 21.97 -2.19 -16.34
CA ALA A 142 21.42 -2.63 -17.62
C ALA A 142 21.15 -1.44 -18.56
N ALA A 143 20.53 -0.37 -18.04
CA ALA A 143 20.27 0.85 -18.81
C ALA A 143 21.58 1.53 -19.26
N TYR A 144 22.55 1.66 -18.35
CA TYR A 144 23.87 2.22 -18.66
C TYR A 144 24.59 1.41 -19.74
N TYR A 145 24.63 0.09 -19.57
CA TYR A 145 25.24 -0.82 -20.55
C TYR A 145 24.55 -0.72 -21.90
N HIS A 146 23.22 -0.68 -21.92
CA HIS A 146 22.44 -0.55 -23.15
C HIS A 146 22.72 0.78 -23.86
N ILE A 147 22.72 1.92 -23.14
CA ILE A 147 23.05 3.24 -23.71
C ILE A 147 24.49 3.28 -24.25
N LYS A 148 25.43 2.65 -23.55
CA LYS A 148 26.86 2.69 -23.90
C LYS A 148 27.15 1.95 -25.20
N TYR A 149 26.59 0.75 -25.38
CA TYR A 149 26.95 -0.13 -26.50
C TYR A 149 25.92 -0.12 -27.64
N ASN A 150 24.66 0.24 -27.38
CA ASN A 150 23.62 0.34 -28.41
C ASN A 150 23.30 1.80 -28.71
N ARG A 151 24.27 2.54 -29.26
CA ARG A 151 24.05 3.93 -29.67
C ARG A 151 23.29 4.02 -31.00
N ASN A 152 22.28 4.88 -31.04
CA ASN A 152 21.54 5.22 -32.26
C ASN A 152 22.42 6.13 -33.13
N SER A 153 22.95 5.57 -34.21
CA SER A 153 23.81 6.26 -35.16
C SER A 153 23.09 6.43 -36.50
N TRP A 154 23.63 7.25 -37.38
CA TRP A 154 23.06 7.47 -38.71
C TRP A 154 23.04 6.20 -39.58
N THR A 155 23.89 5.21 -39.30
CA THR A 155 23.98 3.96 -40.07
C THR A 155 22.91 2.94 -39.69
N GLY A 156 22.27 3.06 -38.53
CA GLY A 156 21.30 2.07 -38.05
C GLY A 156 20.41 2.58 -36.93
N ARG A 157 19.14 2.21 -36.98
CA ARG A 157 18.12 2.58 -35.98
C ARG A 157 18.16 1.65 -34.75
N GLN A 158 19.31 1.57 -34.10
CA GLN A 158 19.51 0.75 -32.91
C GLN A 158 19.55 1.58 -31.62
N GLY A 159 18.98 1.04 -30.55
CA GLY A 159 19.03 1.63 -29.21
C GLY A 159 18.41 3.02 -29.05
N TRP A 160 18.70 3.65 -27.92
CA TRP A 160 18.08 4.92 -27.53
C TRP A 160 18.78 6.11 -28.19
N HIS A 161 17.98 7.04 -28.71
CA HIS A 161 18.47 8.32 -29.20
C HIS A 161 18.31 9.36 -28.10
N LEU A 162 19.43 9.77 -27.51
CA LEU A 162 19.46 10.74 -26.41
C LEU A 162 19.66 12.15 -26.95
N TRP A 163 18.76 13.05 -26.57
CA TRP A 163 18.83 14.46 -26.92
C TRP A 163 19.43 15.24 -25.75
N GLY A 164 20.59 15.86 -25.98
CA GLY A 164 21.15 16.83 -25.04
C GLY A 164 20.44 18.17 -25.17
N LYS A 165 20.05 18.77 -24.05
CA LYS A 165 19.63 20.18 -24.02
C LYS A 165 20.85 21.08 -24.28
N LYS A 166 20.62 22.26 -24.85
CA LYS A 166 21.66 23.29 -24.97
C LYS A 166 22.19 23.65 -23.58
N GLU A 167 23.50 23.82 -23.46
CA GLU A 167 24.12 24.32 -22.24
C GLU A 167 23.60 25.74 -21.94
N MET A 168 23.33 26.02 -20.68
CA MET A 168 22.94 27.37 -20.25
C MET A 168 24.18 28.27 -20.32
N VAL A 169 24.05 29.40 -21.01
CA VAL A 169 25.11 30.42 -21.11
C VAL A 169 24.65 31.64 -20.33
N LEU A 170 25.43 32.05 -19.32
CA LEU A 170 25.08 33.15 -18.42
C LEU A 170 25.96 34.39 -18.72
N PRO A 171 25.51 35.61 -18.34
CA PRO A 171 26.36 36.80 -18.39
C PRO A 171 27.63 36.59 -17.57
N GLY A 172 28.79 36.65 -18.22
CA GLY A 172 30.10 36.39 -17.61
C GLY A 172 30.79 35.12 -18.13
N ASP A 173 30.07 34.21 -18.79
CA ASP A 173 30.70 33.12 -19.52
C ASP A 173 31.43 33.63 -20.77
N PRO A 174 32.58 33.04 -21.16
CA PRO A 174 33.30 33.42 -22.38
C PRO A 174 32.48 33.30 -23.68
N ARG A 175 31.39 32.52 -23.65
CA ARG A 175 30.48 32.28 -24.78
C ARG A 175 29.29 33.23 -24.78
N TRP A 176 29.18 34.15 -23.82
CA TRP A 176 28.14 35.19 -23.79
C TRP A 176 28.51 36.35 -24.73
N PRO A 177 27.58 36.95 -25.50
CA PRO A 177 26.14 36.65 -25.58
C PRO A 177 25.77 35.53 -26.56
N ASN A 178 26.69 35.17 -27.47
CA ASN A 178 26.41 34.26 -28.58
C ASN A 178 26.71 32.81 -28.18
N GLY A 179 25.77 32.18 -27.47
CA GLY A 179 25.88 30.76 -27.14
C GLY A 179 25.75 29.88 -28.38
N LEU A 180 26.42 28.73 -28.42
CA LEU A 180 26.44 27.79 -29.55
C LEU A 180 25.06 27.63 -30.22
N GLU A 181 24.94 28.09 -31.45
CA GLU A 181 23.78 27.85 -32.30
C GLU A 181 24.01 26.56 -33.08
N LYS A 182 23.01 25.69 -33.07
CA LYS A 182 23.03 24.45 -33.85
C LYS A 182 22.40 24.73 -35.20
N GLU A 183 22.99 24.18 -36.25
CA GLU A 183 22.39 24.23 -37.58
C GLU A 183 21.12 23.37 -37.63
N HIS A 184 20.24 23.62 -38.61
CA HIS A 184 18.95 22.92 -38.69
C HIS A 184 19.09 21.38 -38.81
N ASP A 185 20.19 20.91 -39.39
CA ASP A 185 20.49 19.50 -39.62
C ASP A 185 21.22 18.86 -38.41
N ASP A 186 21.78 19.65 -37.50
CA ASP A 186 22.43 19.15 -36.28
C ASP A 186 21.44 18.48 -35.32
N PHE A 187 20.16 18.83 -35.40
CA PHE A 187 19.12 18.22 -34.59
C PHE A 187 19.00 16.72 -34.90
N PHE A 188 19.12 16.27 -36.15
CA PHE A 188 19.00 14.85 -36.50
C PHE A 188 20.29 14.23 -37.07
N ASN A 189 21.43 14.81 -36.73
CA ASN A 189 22.73 14.42 -37.26
C ASN A 189 23.11 12.96 -36.92
N LYS A 190 22.83 12.47 -35.70
CA LYS A 190 23.16 11.08 -35.26
C LYS A 190 24.63 10.66 -35.55
N GLY A 191 25.56 11.61 -35.44
CA GLY A 191 26.98 11.40 -35.75
C GLY A 191 27.29 11.29 -37.25
N PHE A 192 26.39 11.72 -38.13
CA PHE A 192 26.60 11.76 -39.59
C PHE A 192 27.72 12.73 -39.98
N LYS A 193 27.76 13.96 -39.44
CA LYS A 193 28.84 14.93 -39.70
C LYS A 193 30.19 14.46 -39.11
N GLU A 194 30.17 13.67 -38.04
CA GLU A 194 31.37 13.12 -37.39
C GLU A 194 31.98 11.92 -38.14
N ARG A 195 31.33 11.42 -39.19
CA ARG A 195 31.84 10.29 -39.97
C ARG A 195 33.16 10.66 -40.65
N LYS A 196 34.06 9.69 -40.80
CA LYS A 196 35.30 9.86 -41.60
C LYS A 196 35.11 9.47 -43.07
N VAL A 197 34.08 8.69 -43.36
CA VAL A 197 33.79 8.14 -44.70
C VAL A 197 33.00 9.17 -45.51
N PHE A 198 33.31 9.34 -46.79
CA PHE A 198 32.65 10.27 -47.72
C PHE A 198 32.89 11.78 -47.48
N ASN A 199 33.75 12.19 -46.54
CA ASN A 199 34.08 13.62 -46.37
C ASN A 199 35.06 14.16 -47.41
N GLN A 200 35.76 13.27 -48.13
CA GLN A 200 36.79 13.63 -49.11
C GLN A 200 36.31 13.58 -50.56
N ILE A 201 35.09 13.11 -50.80
CA ILE A 201 34.53 13.04 -52.15
C ILE A 201 34.09 14.46 -52.51
N LYS A 202 34.93 15.18 -53.24
CA LYS A 202 34.47 16.35 -54.00
C LYS A 202 33.52 15.81 -55.06
N THR A 203 32.21 16.02 -54.88
CA THR A 203 31.25 15.80 -55.95
C THR A 203 31.61 16.78 -57.05
N SER A 204 32.12 16.30 -58.19
CA SER A 204 32.48 17.10 -59.36
C SER A 204 31.25 17.67 -60.11
N PHE A 205 30.12 17.84 -59.42
CA PHE A 205 28.83 18.27 -59.96
C PHE A 205 28.47 19.68 -59.47
N THR A 206 29.42 20.60 -59.58
CA THR A 206 29.15 22.04 -59.60
C THR A 206 29.98 22.64 -60.73
N GLU A 207 29.38 22.68 -61.93
CA GLU A 207 29.60 23.76 -62.91
C GLU A 207 28.73 24.95 -62.52
#